data_AF-A0AAC9NS46-F1
#
_entry.id   AF-A0AAC9NS46-F1
#
_cell.length_a   1.000
_cell.length_b   1.000
_cell.length_c   1.000
_cell.angle_alpha   90.00
_cell.angle_beta   90.00
_cell.angle_gamma   90.00
#
_symmetry.space_group_name_H-M   'P 1'
#
loop_
_entity.id
_entity.type
_entity.pdbx_description
1 polymer ?
#
loop_
_entity_poly.entity_id
_entity_poly.type
_entity_poly.pdbx_seq_one_letter_code
_entity_poly.pdbx_strand_id
1 'polypeptide(L)' 'MEVKCPICAKQVVWSPESEFRPFCSKKCQLIDLGEWAAEDRKIAGKPAEDATPKHIDVEEIEAMLAEQSDDFFKH' A
#
# COMPACT_ATOMS: atom_id res chain seq x y z
N MET A 1 4.93 -21.26 13.05
CA MET A 1 3.66 -20.53 12.75
C MET A 1 3.29 -20.83 11.32
N GLU A 2 2.00 -20.93 10.99
CA GLU A 2 1.51 -21.16 9.63
C GLU A 2 0.44 -20.13 9.27
N VAL A 3 0.35 -19.80 7.98
CA VAL A 3 -0.65 -18.88 7.42
C VAL A 3 -1.28 -19.47 6.17
N LYS A 4 -2.51 -19.06 5.84
CA LYS A 4 -3.15 -19.46 4.59
C LYS A 4 -2.71 -18.53 3.46
N CYS A 5 -2.35 -19.11 2.31
CA CYS A 5 -2.13 -18.37 1.07
C CYS A 5 -3.43 -17.62 0.69
N PRO A 6 -3.41 -16.30 0.48
CA PRO A 6 -4.62 -15.52 0.21
C PRO A 6 -5.26 -15.81 -1.15
N ILE A 7 -4.53 -16.43 -2.08
CA ILE A 7 -5.02 -16.75 -3.43
C ILE A 7 -5.65 -18.15 -3.53
N CYS A 8 -5.11 -19.14 -2.83
CA CYS A 8 -5.55 -20.54 -2.98
C CYS A 8 -5.81 -21.27 -1.65
N ALA A 9 -5.71 -20.58 -0.52
CA ALA A 9 -5.93 -21.09 0.84
C ALA A 9 -5.00 -22.25 1.30
N LYS A 10 -4.00 -22.63 0.51
CA LYS A 10 -2.98 -23.62 0.93
C LYS A 10 -2.21 -23.09 2.15
N GLN A 11 -1.93 -23.97 3.11
CA GLN A 11 -1.11 -23.64 4.29
C GLN A 11 0.34 -23.39 3.89
N VAL A 12 0.93 -22.34 4.45
CA VAL A 12 2.31 -21.92 4.24
C VAL A 12 2.98 -21.77 5.59
N VAL A 13 4.13 -22.43 5.76
CA VAL A 13 4.94 -22.30 6.97
C VAL A 13 5.59 -20.92 7.00
N TRP A 14 5.48 -20.21 8.12
CA TRP A 14 6.12 -18.92 8.31
C TRP A 14 7.60 -19.11 8.67
N SER A 15 8.44 -19.36 7.66
CA SER A 15 9.88 -19.58 7.80
C SER A 15 10.66 -19.06 6.57
N PRO A 16 11.97 -18.78 6.66
CA PRO A 16 12.77 -18.23 5.55
C PRO A 16 12.78 -19.10 4.29
N GLU A 17 12.58 -20.40 4.44
CA GLU A 17 12.53 -21.37 3.35
C GLU A 17 11.27 -21.19 2.48
N SER A 18 10.21 -20.59 3.02
CA SER A 18 9.02 -20.19 2.27
C SER A 18 9.27 -18.84 1.58
N GLU A 19 10.04 -18.86 0.50
CA GLU A 19 10.54 -17.66 -0.22
C GLU A 19 9.42 -16.66 -0.59
N PHE A 20 8.23 -17.16 -0.95
CA PHE A 20 7.09 -16.34 -1.40
C PHE A 20 6.04 -16.06 -0.33
N ARG A 21 6.30 -16.35 0.95
CA ARG A 21 5.37 -16.09 2.06
C ARG A 21 4.79 -14.65 1.99
N PRO A 22 3.46 -14.45 2.17
CA PRO A 22 2.45 -15.43 2.63
C PRO A 22 1.89 -16.34 1.52
N PHE A 23 2.38 -16.24 0.28
CA PHE A 23 1.91 -17.04 -0.84
C PHE A 23 2.60 -18.41 -0.89
N CYS A 24 1.88 -19.43 -1.37
CA CYS A 24 2.45 -20.78 -1.49
C CYS A 24 3.38 -20.96 -2.70
N SER A 25 3.47 -19.96 -3.59
CA SER A 25 4.30 -20.00 -4.81
C SER A 25 4.39 -18.62 -5.46
N LYS A 26 5.40 -18.42 -6.32
CA LYS A 26 5.53 -17.25 -7.20
C LYS A 26 4.28 -16.99 -8.05
N LYS A 27 3.61 -18.05 -8.53
CA LYS A 27 2.37 -17.93 -9.31
C LYS A 27 1.27 -17.22 -8.50
N CYS A 28 1.07 -17.61 -7.24
CA CYS A 28 0.07 -16.98 -6.38
C CYS A 28 0.42 -15.52 -6.08
N GLN A 29 1.70 -15.20 -5.84
CA GLN A 29 2.14 -13.81 -5.66
C GLN A 29 1.84 -12.94 -6.90
N LEU A 30 2.08 -13.46 -8.10
CA LEU A 30 1.82 -12.74 -9.35
C LEU A 30 0.32 -12.58 -9.66
N ILE A 31 -0.50 -13.57 -9.29
CA ILE A 31 -1.96 -13.44 -9.40
C ILE A 31 -2.47 -12.31 -8.52
N ASP A 32 -2.05 -12.26 -7.26
CA ASP A 32 -2.43 -11.20 -6.32
C ASP A 32 -2.07 -9.82 -6.88
N LEU A 33 -0.82 -9.66 -7.34
CA LEU A 33 -0.36 -8.44 -8.00
C LEU A 33 -1.23 -8.08 -9.23
N GLY A 34 -1.60 -9.07 -10.03
CA GLY A 34 -2.47 -8.89 -11.19
C GLY A 34 -3.88 -8.41 -10.81
N GLU A 35 -4.49 -8.99 -9.78
CA GLU A 35 -5.82 -8.58 -9.30
C GLU A 35 -5.83 -7.14 -8.78
N TRP A 36 -4.74 -6.68 -8.15
CA TRP A 36 -4.59 -5.26 -7.78
C TRP A 36 -4.40 -4.36 -8.99
N ALA A 37 -3.56 -4.76 -9.94
CA ALA A 37 -3.33 -4.00 -11.17
C ALA A 37 -4.59 -3.89 -12.05
N ALA A 38 -5.48 -4.89 -11.98
CA ALA A 38 -6.76 -4.92 -12.69
C ALA A 38 -7.92 -4.28 -11.94
N GLU A 39 -7.69 -3.70 -10.74
CA GLU A 39 -8.72 -3.13 -9.86
C GLU A 39 -9.79 -4.13 -9.35
N ASP A 40 -9.54 -5.43 -9.48
CA ASP A 40 -10.39 -6.49 -8.91
C ASP A 40 -10.32 -6.48 -7.37
N ARG A 41 -9.18 -6.04 -6.83
CA ARG A 41 -9.00 -5.75 -5.40
C ARG A 41 -9.17 -4.26 -5.15
N LYS A 42 -10.20 -3.92 -4.36
CA LYS A 42 -10.46 -2.55 -3.93
C LYS A 42 -10.93 -2.51 -2.48
N ILE A 43 -10.55 -1.45 -1.79
CA ILE A 43 -11.03 -1.15 -0.44
C ILE A 43 -12.18 -0.18 -0.59
N ALA A 44 -13.35 -0.55 -0.08
CA ALA A 44 -14.50 0.35 -0.08
C ALA A 44 -14.17 1.59 0.76
N GLY A 45 -14.17 2.76 0.11
CA GLY A 45 -14.13 4.03 0.80
C GLY A 45 -15.45 4.31 1.52
N LYS A 46 -15.41 5.18 2.52
CA LYS A 46 -16.64 5.87 2.94
C LYS A 46 -17.16 6.66 1.72
N PRO A 47 -18.49 6.89 1.61
CA PRO A 47 -18.99 7.87 0.65
C PRO A 47 -18.15 9.13 0.77
N ALA A 48 -17.73 9.71 -0.35
CA ALA A 48 -16.97 10.94 -0.32
C ALA A 48 -17.85 12.04 0.29
N GLU A 49 -17.72 12.27 1.59
CA GLU A 49 -18.10 13.55 2.18
C GLU A 49 -17.04 14.54 1.68
N ASP A 50 -17.28 15.12 0.50
CA ASP A 50 -16.44 16.15 -0.15
C ASP A 50 -14.94 15.99 0.17
N ALA A 51 -14.32 14.92 -0.34
CA ALA A 51 -12.86 14.78 -0.31
C ALA A 51 -12.18 15.75 -1.30
N THR A 52 -12.90 16.74 -1.83
CA THR A 52 -12.29 18.00 -2.24
C THR A 52 -11.77 18.67 -0.97
N PRO A 53 -10.45 18.85 -0.78
CA PRO A 53 -9.97 19.74 0.26
C PRO A 53 -10.67 21.09 0.04
N LYS A 54 -11.58 21.45 0.96
CA LYS A 54 -12.51 22.57 0.78
C LYS A 54 -11.80 23.92 0.70
N HIS A 55 -10.50 23.94 0.98
CA HIS A 55 -9.60 25.05 0.76
C HIS A 55 -8.16 24.50 0.87
N ILE A 56 -7.47 24.28 -0.24
CA ILE A 56 -6.00 24.20 -0.19
C ILE A 56 -5.53 25.64 -0.33
N ASP A 57 -5.12 26.25 0.77
CA ASP A 57 -4.49 27.56 0.71
C ASP A 57 -3.04 27.38 0.26
N VAL A 58 -2.79 27.70 -1.01
CA VAL A 58 -1.45 27.59 -1.61
C VAL A 58 -0.45 28.51 -0.91
N GLU A 59 -0.91 29.65 -0.40
CA GLU A 59 -0.07 30.67 0.24
C GLU A 59 0.38 30.19 1.64
N GLU A 60 -0.49 29.49 2.37
CA GLU A 60 -0.14 28.86 3.64
C GLU A 60 0.87 27.72 3.44
N ILE A 61 0.71 26.90 2.41
CA ILE A 61 1.66 25.82 2.08
C ILE A 61 3.03 26.40 1.70
N GLU A 62 3.06 27.44 0.88
CA GLU A 62 4.31 28.11 0.50
C GLU A 62 5.02 28.75 1.70
N ALA A 63 4.26 29.37 2.61
CA ALA A 63 4.82 29.90 3.85
C ALA A 63 5.41 28.79 4.74
N MET A 64 4.70 27.67 4.91
CA MET A 64 5.18 26.52 5.69
C MET A 64 6.41 25.84 5.08
N LEU A 65 6.54 25.84 3.74
CA LEU A 65 7.69 25.30 3.04
C LEU A 65 8.90 26.25 3.09
N ALA A 66 8.66 27.57 3.05
CA ALA A 66 9.72 28.58 3.17
C ALA A 66 10.36 28.62 4.57
N GLU A 67 9.62 28.19 5.60
CA GLU A 67 10.11 28.12 6.99
C GLU A 67 10.86 26.81 7.32
N GLN A 68 10.76 25.77 6.47
CA GLN A 68 11.52 24.54 6.67
C GLN A 68 12.94 24.72 6.15
N SER A 69 13.93 24.68 7.05
CA SER A 69 15.33 24.75 6.65
C SER A 69 15.72 23.57 5.77
N ASP A 70 16.51 23.84 4.72
CA ASP A 70 17.00 22.89 3.70
C ASP A 70 17.90 21.75 4.24
N ASP A 71 17.90 21.50 5.55
CA ASP A 71 18.66 20.42 6.17
C ASP A 71 17.98 19.05 6.01
N PHE A 72 16.73 19.01 5.52
CA PHE A 72 16.01 17.77 5.24
C PHE A 72 16.73 16.84 4.25
N PHE A 73 17.45 17.39 3.27
CA PHE A 73 18.18 16.61 2.24
C PHE A 73 19.69 16.55 2.45
N LYS A 74 20.21 17.06 3.57
CA LYS A 74 21.66 17.10 3.83
C LYS A 74 22.07 15.96 4.77
N HIS A 75 22.07 14.73 4.24
CA HIS A 75 22.98 13.68 4.69
C HIS A 75 23.32 12.74 3.54
#